data_AF-A0AAD9WKU3-F1
#
_entry.id   AF-A0AAD9WKU3-F1
#
_cell.length_a   1.000
_cell.length_b   1.000
_cell.length_c   1.000
_cell.angle_alpha   90.00
_cell.angle_beta   90.00
_cell.angle_gamma   90.00
#
_symmetry.space_group_name_H-M   'P 1'
#
loop_
_entity.id
_entity.type
_entity.pdbx_description
1 polymer ?
#
loop_
_entity_poly.entity_id
_entity_poly.type
_entity_poly.pdbx_seq_one_letter_code
_entity_poly.pdbx_strand_id
1 'polypeptide(L)'
;MLYIYIKGEKRFLQVSKIGEFPDSFASNIARCVNANEGKILGLKSHDCHVLLQRLIPIGIRAYLRKDVCTPLIELSNFFQEICAKTLNVQDLEKLEEGIVLILCKLEIFFPPAFFDVMVHLVVHLPYEAKLVGPVSYSWMYPIERNLGKLKRFVKNKAHPEGSIAEGYIVNDLLTFCSMYLRGIETKFNRDERNDDGSRSSQNAERMSIFSQKVRPFGATHFIQYSQQDINSAHWYVLNNCEELKPYID
;
A
#
# COMPACT_ATOMS: atom_id res chain seq x y z
N MET A 1 -18.03 -0.77 -5.70
CA MET A 1 -18.96 -1.85 -6.10
C MET A 1 -18.31 -3.22 -6.34
N LEU A 2 -17.19 -3.35 -7.08
CA LEU A 2 -16.48 -4.65 -7.28
C LEU A 2 -16.29 -5.45 -5.98
N TYR A 3 -16.00 -4.73 -4.91
CA TYR A 3 -15.76 -5.24 -3.57
C TYR A 3 -16.94 -5.95 -2.91
N ILE A 4 -18.17 -5.54 -3.26
CA ILE A 4 -19.40 -6.16 -2.74
C ILE A 4 -19.63 -7.50 -3.44
N TYR A 5 -19.09 -7.71 -4.65
CA TYR A 5 -19.23 -8.97 -5.38
C TYR A 5 -18.19 -10.01 -4.96
N ILE A 6 -16.97 -9.58 -4.59
CA ILE A 6 -15.94 -10.46 -4.02
C ILE A 6 -16.26 -10.90 -2.57
N LYS A 7 -17.27 -10.28 -1.96
CA LYS A 7 -17.79 -10.52 -0.59
C LYS A 7 -18.25 -11.96 -0.31
N GLY A 8 -18.23 -12.84 -1.30
CA GLY A 8 -18.60 -14.25 -1.19
C GLY A 8 -17.43 -15.22 -0.93
N GLU A 9 -16.18 -14.86 -1.25
CA GLU A 9 -15.08 -15.83 -1.25
C GLU A 9 -14.10 -15.61 -0.11
N LYS A 10 -14.34 -16.32 1.01
CA LYS A 10 -13.46 -16.41 2.17
C LYS A 10 -11.98 -16.69 1.82
N ARG A 11 -11.71 -17.27 0.64
CA ARG A 11 -10.37 -17.58 0.15
C ARG A 11 -9.64 -16.38 -0.45
N PHE A 12 -10.34 -15.46 -1.15
CA PHE A 12 -9.74 -14.19 -1.59
C PHE A 12 -9.28 -13.35 -0.40
N LEU A 13 -10.04 -13.39 0.70
CA LEU A 13 -9.69 -12.73 1.95
C LEU A 13 -8.38 -13.25 2.56
N GLN A 14 -8.00 -14.49 2.28
CA GLN A 14 -6.71 -15.04 2.71
C GLN A 14 -5.55 -14.47 1.88
N VAL A 15 -5.73 -14.28 0.57
CA VAL A 15 -4.72 -13.61 -0.28
C VAL A 15 -4.46 -12.18 0.20
N SER A 16 -5.52 -11.45 0.58
CA SER A 16 -5.38 -10.10 1.15
C SER A 16 -4.72 -10.06 2.55
N LYS A 17 -4.58 -11.20 3.24
CA LYS A 17 -3.82 -11.32 4.48
C LYS A 17 -2.34 -11.62 4.26
N ILE A 18 -1.97 -12.14 3.09
CA ILE A 18 -0.61 -12.62 2.79
C ILE A 18 0.28 -11.51 2.22
N GLY A 19 -0.30 -10.52 1.53
CA GLY A 19 0.45 -9.42 0.92
C GLY A 19 0.79 -8.31 1.90
N GLU A 20 1.97 -8.36 2.51
CA GLU A 20 2.57 -7.16 3.11
C GLU A 20 3.07 -6.25 1.99
N PHE A 21 2.62 -5.00 2.00
CA PHE A 21 3.12 -3.99 1.07
C PHE A 21 4.35 -3.30 1.65
N PRO A 22 5.27 -2.78 0.80
CA PRO A 22 6.34 -1.91 1.26
C PRO A 22 5.78 -0.76 2.12
N ASP A 23 6.56 -0.31 3.10
CA ASP A 23 6.11 0.81 3.94
C ASP A 23 5.80 2.03 3.08
N SER A 24 4.83 2.82 3.55
CA SER A 24 4.21 3.94 2.82
C SER A 24 3.44 3.60 1.54
N PHE A 25 3.49 2.38 1.02
CA PHE A 25 2.77 2.01 -0.21
C PHE A 25 1.27 1.83 0.00
N ALA A 26 0.84 1.05 0.99
CA ALA A 26 -0.58 0.86 1.32
C ALA A 26 -0.74 0.62 2.83
N SER A 27 -1.94 0.85 3.36
CA SER A 27 -2.21 0.43 4.74
C SER A 27 -2.25 -1.10 4.85
N ASN A 28 -2.08 -1.63 6.06
CA ASN A 28 -2.20 -3.07 6.28
C ASN A 28 -3.65 -3.53 6.04
N ILE A 29 -3.92 -3.99 4.81
CA ILE A 29 -5.24 -4.42 4.34
C ILE A 29 -5.78 -5.59 5.16
N ALA A 30 -4.91 -6.45 5.71
CA ALA A 30 -5.31 -7.57 6.56
C ALA A 30 -6.13 -7.10 7.78
N ARG A 31 -5.86 -5.88 8.30
CA ARG A 31 -6.62 -5.29 9.40
C ARG A 31 -8.05 -4.91 9.04
N CYS A 32 -8.32 -4.69 7.76
CA CYS A 32 -9.64 -4.35 7.25
C CYS A 32 -10.49 -5.61 6.99
N VAL A 33 -9.88 -6.80 6.95
CA VAL A 33 -10.53 -8.05 6.55
C VAL A 33 -11.27 -8.70 7.73
N ASN A 34 -12.59 -8.76 7.62
CA ASN A 34 -13.44 -9.58 8.49
C ASN A 34 -13.72 -10.94 7.82
N ALA A 35 -12.90 -11.92 8.17
CA ALA A 35 -12.97 -13.27 7.61
C ALA A 35 -14.26 -14.03 8.00
N ASN A 36 -14.85 -13.70 9.15
CA ASN A 36 -16.07 -14.35 9.64
C ASN A 36 -17.27 -13.95 8.79
N GLU A 37 -17.36 -12.65 8.46
CA GLU A 37 -18.45 -12.09 7.66
C GLU A 37 -18.21 -12.12 6.14
N GLY A 38 -17.01 -12.50 5.68
CA GLY A 38 -16.67 -12.43 4.26
C GLY A 38 -16.51 -11.00 3.75
N LYS A 39 -16.27 -10.03 4.63
CA LYS A 39 -16.26 -8.60 4.30
C LYS A 39 -14.88 -8.01 4.50
N ILE A 40 -14.61 -6.92 3.80
CA ILE A 40 -13.50 -6.05 4.14
C ILE A 40 -14.08 -4.64 4.32
N LEU A 41 -13.71 -4.00 5.42
CA LEU A 41 -14.30 -2.76 5.90
C LEU A 41 -13.21 -1.80 6.38
N GLY A 42 -13.47 -0.50 6.29
CA GLY A 42 -12.57 0.53 6.81
C GLY A 42 -11.35 0.83 5.95
N LEU A 43 -11.36 0.42 4.68
CA LEU A 43 -10.35 0.84 3.72
C LEU A 43 -10.52 2.31 3.37
N LYS A 44 -9.39 2.99 3.19
CA LYS A 44 -9.36 4.34 2.62
C LYS A 44 -9.45 4.25 1.10
N SER A 45 -9.89 5.34 0.46
CA SER A 45 -9.99 5.45 -1.00
C SER A 45 -8.71 5.01 -1.71
N HIS A 46 -7.55 5.45 -1.21
CA HIS A 46 -6.24 5.04 -1.69
C HIS A 46 -6.02 3.50 -1.64
N ASP A 47 -6.35 2.87 -0.51
CA ASP A 47 -6.15 1.43 -0.34
C ASP A 47 -7.11 0.62 -1.23
N CYS A 48 -8.32 1.14 -1.49
CA CYS A 48 -9.24 0.58 -2.48
C CYS A 48 -8.65 0.62 -3.90
N HIS A 49 -7.95 1.70 -4.27
CA HIS A 49 -7.26 1.77 -5.57
C HIS A 49 -6.09 0.79 -5.66
N VAL A 50 -5.31 0.63 -4.60
CA VAL A 50 -4.25 -0.38 -4.53
C VAL A 50 -4.83 -1.79 -4.71
N LEU A 51 -5.97 -2.08 -4.05
CA LEU A 51 -6.67 -3.35 -4.24
C LEU A 51 -7.06 -3.57 -5.68
N LEU A 52 -7.70 -2.58 -6.30
CA LEU A 52 -8.15 -2.65 -7.69
C LEU A 52 -6.99 -2.87 -8.65
N GLN A 53 -5.89 -2.12 -8.51
CA GLN A 53 -4.78 -2.18 -9.44
C GLN A 53 -3.84 -3.37 -9.22
N ARG A 54 -3.68 -3.86 -7.98
CA ARG A 54 -2.62 -4.83 -7.64
C ARG A 54 -3.13 -6.17 -7.17
N LEU A 55 -4.12 -6.18 -6.27
CA LEU A 55 -4.56 -7.42 -5.62
C LEU A 55 -5.66 -8.12 -6.40
N ILE A 56 -6.64 -7.40 -6.93
CA ILE A 56 -7.73 -7.97 -7.72
C ILE A 56 -7.20 -8.77 -8.93
N PRO A 57 -6.30 -8.24 -9.79
CA PRO A 57 -5.91 -8.96 -11.00
C PRO A 57 -5.16 -10.27 -10.74
N ILE A 58 -4.57 -10.43 -9.55
CA ILE A 58 -3.85 -11.64 -9.12
C ILE A 58 -4.79 -12.54 -8.32
N GLY A 59 -5.46 -11.96 -7.32
CA GLY A 59 -6.17 -12.69 -6.28
C GLY A 59 -7.46 -13.34 -6.75
N ILE A 60 -8.14 -12.83 -7.78
CA ILE A 60 -9.43 -13.42 -8.22
C ILE A 60 -9.27 -14.60 -9.19
N ARG A 61 -8.09 -14.79 -9.80
CA ARG A 61 -7.85 -15.79 -10.85
C ARG A 61 -8.10 -17.22 -10.40
N ALA A 62 -7.81 -17.51 -9.14
CA ALA A 62 -7.94 -18.85 -8.57
C ALA A 62 -9.38 -19.19 -8.15
N TYR A 63 -10.29 -18.22 -8.17
CA TYR A 63 -11.59 -18.34 -7.51
C TYR A 63 -12.77 -18.05 -8.44
N LEU A 64 -12.63 -17.11 -9.38
CA LEU A 64 -13.68 -16.81 -10.35
C LEU A 64 -13.50 -17.61 -11.66
N ARG A 65 -14.61 -17.90 -12.34
CA ARG A 65 -14.58 -18.47 -13.69
C ARG A 65 -13.84 -17.51 -14.64
N LYS A 66 -13.14 -18.08 -15.63
CA LYS A 66 -12.28 -17.32 -16.55
C LYS A 66 -13.02 -16.21 -17.30
N ASP A 67 -14.25 -16.48 -17.71
CA ASP A 67 -15.14 -15.55 -18.41
C ASP A 67 -15.50 -14.31 -17.59
N VAL A 68 -15.70 -14.46 -16.28
CA VAL A 68 -15.97 -13.34 -15.35
C VAL A 68 -14.65 -12.67 -14.89
N CYS A 69 -13.61 -13.47 -14.68
CA CYS A 69 -12.32 -13.01 -14.19
C CYS A 69 -11.60 -12.10 -15.20
N THR A 70 -11.67 -12.44 -16.49
CA THR A 70 -11.00 -11.70 -17.58
C THR A 70 -11.37 -10.22 -17.61
N PRO A 71 -12.66 -9.82 -17.71
CA PRO A 71 -13.02 -8.40 -17.77
C PRO A 71 -12.68 -7.63 -16.49
N LEU A 72 -12.69 -8.28 -15.32
CA LEU A 72 -12.23 -7.68 -14.06
C LEU A 72 -10.71 -7.41 -14.06
N ILE A 73 -9.92 -8.33 -14.62
CA ILE A 73 -8.48 -8.14 -14.81
C ILE A 73 -8.22 -7.02 -15.82
N GLU A 74 -8.94 -7.01 -16.95
CA GLU A 74 -8.80 -5.95 -17.97
C GLU A 74 -9.11 -4.57 -17.37
N LEU A 75 -10.18 -4.45 -16.57
CA LEU A 75 -10.49 -3.21 -15.84
C LEU A 75 -9.37 -2.83 -14.87
N SER A 76 -8.82 -3.81 -14.14
CA SER A 76 -7.71 -3.57 -13.20
C SER A 76 -6.45 -3.07 -13.91
N ASN A 77 -6.14 -3.66 -15.08
CA ASN A 77 -5.01 -3.26 -15.92
C ASN A 77 -5.22 -1.86 -16.49
N PHE A 78 -6.43 -1.53 -16.97
CA PHE A 78 -6.79 -0.18 -17.38
C PHE A 78 -6.47 0.85 -16.29
N PHE A 79 -6.88 0.59 -15.04
CA PHE A 79 -6.57 1.48 -13.92
C PHE A 79 -5.08 1.52 -13.58
N GLN A 80 -4.34 0.44 -13.81
CA GLN A 80 -2.88 0.43 -13.62
C GLN A 80 -2.17 1.28 -14.67
N GLU A 81 -2.59 1.21 -15.92
CA GLU A 81 -2.01 1.96 -17.04
C GLU A 81 -2.34 3.46 -16.94
N ILE A 82 -3.60 3.81 -16.69
CA ILE A 82 -4.00 5.22 -16.62
C ILE A 82 -3.44 5.96 -15.38
N CYS A 83 -3.16 5.22 -14.30
CA CYS A 83 -2.50 5.75 -13.11
C CYS A 83 -0.97 5.64 -13.16
N ALA A 84 -0.39 5.31 -14.32
CA ALA A 84 1.06 5.32 -14.47
C ALA A 84 1.64 6.71 -14.25
N LYS A 85 2.88 6.76 -13.74
CA LYS A 85 3.60 8.01 -13.47
C LYS A 85 3.82 8.84 -14.73
N THR A 86 4.00 8.17 -15.86
CA THR A 86 4.21 8.77 -17.18
C THR A 86 3.18 8.19 -18.13
N LEU A 87 2.53 9.05 -18.91
CA LEU A 87 1.49 8.67 -19.85
C LEU A 87 1.94 9.00 -21.28
N ASN A 88 1.63 8.09 -22.21
CA ASN A 88 1.79 8.31 -23.64
C ASN A 88 0.41 8.51 -24.26
N VAL A 89 0.26 9.52 -25.13
CA VAL A 89 -1.00 9.84 -25.79
C VAL A 89 -1.52 8.66 -26.62
N GLN A 90 -0.64 7.92 -27.31
CA GLN A 90 -1.04 6.75 -28.09
C GLN A 90 -1.62 5.63 -27.22
N ASP A 91 -1.12 5.47 -26.00
CA ASP A 91 -1.64 4.48 -25.07
C ASP A 91 -2.97 4.97 -24.46
N LEU A 92 -3.12 6.28 -24.22
CA LEU A 92 -4.39 6.87 -23.79
C LEU A 92 -5.49 6.73 -24.85
N GLU A 93 -5.17 6.85 -26.13
CA GLU A 93 -6.12 6.60 -27.23
C GLU A 93 -6.60 5.14 -27.23
N LYS A 94 -5.69 4.18 -27.07
CA LYS A 94 -6.06 2.77 -26.92
C LYS A 94 -6.90 2.50 -25.68
N LEU A 95 -6.59 3.17 -24.56
CA LEU A 95 -7.36 3.04 -23.32
C LEU A 95 -8.78 3.61 -23.48
N GLU A 96 -8.96 4.68 -24.24
CA GLU A 96 -10.27 5.28 -24.55
C GLU A 96 -11.16 4.34 -25.36
N GLU A 97 -10.62 3.67 -26.37
CA GLU A 97 -11.35 2.64 -27.11
C GLU A 97 -11.57 1.37 -26.27
N GLY A 98 -10.54 0.96 -25.53
CA GLY A 98 -10.52 -0.27 -24.75
C GLY A 98 -11.52 -0.27 -23.59
N ILE A 99 -11.70 0.85 -22.90
CA ILE A 99 -12.61 0.91 -21.74
C ILE A 99 -14.06 0.65 -22.12
N VAL A 100 -14.50 1.09 -23.31
CA VAL A 100 -15.84 0.81 -23.81
C VAL A 100 -16.06 -0.69 -23.94
N LEU A 101 -15.09 -1.40 -24.54
CA LEU A 101 -15.15 -2.85 -24.68
C LEU A 101 -15.12 -3.57 -23.32
N ILE A 102 -14.32 -3.10 -22.37
CA ILE A 102 -14.24 -3.65 -21.01
C ILE A 102 -15.60 -3.52 -20.32
N LEU A 103 -16.25 -2.35 -20.40
CA LEU A 103 -17.57 -2.14 -19.80
C LEU A 103 -18.63 -3.03 -20.44
N CYS A 104 -18.65 -3.15 -21.78
CA CYS A 104 -19.57 -4.06 -22.46
C CYS A 104 -19.37 -5.53 -22.02
N LYS A 105 -18.12 -5.99 -21.85
CA LYS A 105 -17.84 -7.34 -21.34
C LYS A 105 -18.33 -7.52 -19.91
N LEU A 106 -18.19 -6.51 -19.05
CA LEU A 106 -18.73 -6.55 -17.69
C LEU A 106 -20.26 -6.61 -17.70
N GLU A 107 -20.92 -5.91 -18.62
CA GLU A 107 -22.39 -5.83 -18.68
C GLU A 107 -23.06 -7.17 -18.97
N ILE A 108 -22.34 -8.08 -19.65
CA ILE A 108 -22.79 -9.45 -19.90
C ILE A 108 -22.97 -10.24 -18.60
N PHE A 109 -22.15 -9.98 -17.56
CA PHE A 109 -22.10 -10.79 -16.35
C PHE A 109 -22.66 -10.09 -15.10
N PHE A 110 -22.59 -8.75 -15.04
CA PHE A 110 -22.98 -7.99 -13.87
C PHE A 110 -24.38 -7.39 -14.04
N PRO A 111 -25.21 -7.36 -12.98
CA PRO A 111 -26.54 -6.77 -13.05
C PRO A 111 -26.47 -5.26 -13.27
N PRO A 112 -27.52 -4.61 -13.83
CA PRO A 112 -27.55 -3.16 -14.03
C PRO A 112 -27.24 -2.33 -12.77
N ALA A 113 -27.57 -2.86 -11.58
CA ALA A 113 -27.24 -2.24 -10.30
C ALA A 113 -25.72 -2.09 -10.03
N PHE A 114 -24.87 -2.80 -10.78
CA PHE A 114 -23.42 -2.64 -10.75
C PHE A 114 -22.95 -1.39 -11.51
N PHE A 115 -23.69 -0.96 -12.52
CA PHE A 115 -23.31 0.14 -13.41
C PHE A 115 -23.86 1.46 -12.90
N ASP A 116 -23.40 1.85 -11.71
CA ASP A 116 -23.69 3.19 -11.19
C ASP A 116 -22.93 4.28 -11.98
N VAL A 117 -23.17 5.54 -11.61
CA VAL A 117 -22.50 6.70 -12.22
C VAL A 117 -20.98 6.58 -12.12
N MET A 118 -20.44 6.01 -11.04
CA MET A 118 -18.99 5.90 -10.84
C MET A 118 -18.34 4.95 -11.85
N VAL A 119 -19.00 3.85 -12.19
CA VAL A 119 -18.52 2.90 -13.21
C VAL A 119 -18.54 3.55 -14.60
N HIS A 120 -19.56 4.35 -14.89
CA HIS A 120 -19.65 5.05 -16.18
C HIS A 120 -18.59 6.14 -16.32
N LEU A 121 -18.24 6.87 -15.25
CA LEU A 121 -17.22 7.93 -15.31
C LEU A 121 -15.84 7.42 -15.77
N VAL A 122 -15.58 6.12 -15.67
CA VAL A 122 -14.32 5.51 -16.09
C VAL A 122 -14.04 5.73 -17.59
N VAL A 123 -15.08 5.87 -18.43
CA VAL A 123 -14.92 6.14 -19.87
C VAL A 123 -14.32 7.51 -20.16
N HIS A 124 -14.46 8.46 -19.23
CA HIS A 124 -13.97 9.83 -19.41
C HIS A 124 -12.52 9.99 -18.95
N LEU A 125 -12.01 9.07 -18.13
CA LEU A 125 -10.67 9.18 -17.54
C LEU A 125 -9.55 9.29 -18.60
N PRO A 126 -9.54 8.53 -19.71
CA PRO A 126 -8.48 8.66 -20.71
C PRO A 126 -8.46 10.06 -21.36
N TYR A 127 -9.65 10.62 -21.63
CA TYR A 127 -9.78 11.97 -22.14
C TYR A 127 -9.31 13.02 -21.13
N GLU A 128 -9.72 12.90 -19.86
CA GLU A 128 -9.26 13.78 -18.79
C GLU A 128 -7.73 13.72 -18.63
N ALA A 129 -7.14 12.52 -18.70
CA ALA A 129 -5.69 12.34 -18.61
C ALA A 129 -4.94 12.98 -19.79
N LYS A 130 -5.54 13.04 -20.99
CA LYS A 130 -4.97 13.78 -22.13
C LYS A 130 -4.96 15.29 -21.90
N LEU A 131 -5.97 15.82 -21.20
CA LEU A 131 -6.08 17.27 -20.93
C LEU A 131 -5.21 17.72 -19.75
N VAL A 132 -5.28 16.97 -18.64
CA VAL A 132 -4.68 17.37 -17.35
C VAL A 132 -3.30 16.74 -17.13
N GLY A 133 -2.99 15.67 -17.86
CA GLY A 133 -1.77 14.88 -17.68
C GLY A 133 -1.96 13.73 -16.68
N PRO A 134 -0.88 13.24 -16.04
CA PRO A 134 -0.92 12.13 -15.11
C PRO A 134 -2.00 12.29 -14.02
N VAL A 135 -2.80 11.24 -13.83
CA VAL A 135 -3.96 11.24 -12.91
C VAL A 135 -3.55 11.55 -11.47
N SER A 136 -2.29 11.30 -11.09
CA SER A 136 -1.75 11.61 -9.77
C SER A 136 -1.88 13.08 -9.37
N TYR A 137 -1.87 14.01 -10.33
CA TYR A 137 -2.08 15.44 -10.06
C TYR A 137 -3.54 15.80 -9.76
N SER A 138 -4.47 14.98 -10.23
CA SER A 138 -5.92 15.17 -10.06
C SER A 138 -6.50 14.34 -8.90
N TRP A 139 -5.65 13.62 -8.16
CA TRP A 139 -6.12 12.80 -7.04
C TRP A 139 -6.67 13.65 -5.90
N MET A 140 -7.79 13.19 -5.34
CA MET A 140 -8.39 13.80 -4.14
C MET A 140 -7.64 13.43 -2.85
N TYR A 141 -6.77 12.41 -2.86
CA TYR A 141 -6.12 11.89 -1.65
C TYR A 141 -5.30 12.93 -0.87
N PRO A 142 -4.50 13.81 -1.51
CA PRO A 142 -3.78 14.86 -0.78
C PRO A 142 -4.73 15.84 -0.09
N ILE A 143 -5.85 16.18 -0.75
CA ILE A 143 -6.87 17.08 -0.23
C ILE A 143 -7.59 16.43 0.95
N GLU A 144 -8.10 15.20 0.80
CA GLU A 144 -8.73 14.43 1.88
C GLU A 144 -7.81 14.29 3.09
N ARG A 145 -6.53 14.01 2.87
CA ARG A 145 -5.53 13.89 3.94
C ARG A 145 -5.31 15.22 4.65
N ASN A 146 -5.28 16.33 3.92
CA ASN A 146 -5.16 17.66 4.50
C ASN A 146 -6.41 18.03 5.31
N LEU A 147 -7.61 17.84 4.76
CA LEU A 147 -8.87 18.04 5.48
C LEU A 147 -8.95 17.16 6.73
N GLY A 148 -8.47 15.92 6.66
CA GLY A 148 -8.35 15.03 7.82
C GLY A 148 -7.39 15.56 8.90
N LYS A 149 -6.33 16.29 8.52
CA LYS A 149 -5.44 16.99 9.47
C LYS A 149 -6.18 18.18 10.10
N LEU A 150 -6.79 19.05 9.30
CA LEU A 150 -7.52 20.23 9.77
C LEU A 150 -8.67 19.86 10.71
N LYS A 151 -9.39 18.78 10.39
CA LYS A 151 -10.46 18.25 11.25
C LYS A 151 -9.99 17.92 12.67
N ARG A 152 -8.71 17.55 12.86
CA ARG A 152 -8.14 17.27 14.19
C ARG A 152 -7.87 18.53 15.01
N PHE A 153 -7.77 19.69 14.36
CA PHE A 153 -7.61 20.99 15.02
C PHE A 153 -8.93 21.54 15.56
N VAL A 154 -10.08 21.04 15.08
CA VAL A 154 -11.40 21.45 15.59
C VAL A 154 -11.62 20.92 17.01
N LYS A 155 -11.25 21.71 18.02
CA LYS A 155 -11.50 21.44 19.45
C LYS A 155 -12.84 21.99 19.91
N ASN A 156 -13.23 23.17 19.41
CA ASN A 156 -14.55 23.75 19.64
C ASN A 156 -15.40 23.69 18.35
N LYS A 157 -16.48 22.90 18.39
CA LYS A 157 -17.40 22.75 17.25
C LYS A 157 -18.29 23.97 17.02
N ALA A 158 -18.47 24.85 18.01
CA ALA A 158 -19.23 26.09 17.84
C ALA A 158 -18.47 27.15 17.02
N HIS A 159 -17.14 27.06 16.99
CA HIS A 159 -16.26 27.96 16.24
C HIS A 159 -15.14 27.15 15.56
N PRO A 160 -15.47 26.35 14.53
CA PRO A 160 -14.52 25.43 13.92
C PRO A 160 -13.38 26.15 13.20
N GLU A 161 -13.64 27.28 12.54
CA GLU A 161 -12.63 28.07 11.85
C GLU A 161 -11.60 28.64 12.83
N GLY A 162 -12.06 29.19 13.95
CA GLY A 162 -11.20 29.70 15.02
C GLY A 162 -10.33 28.59 15.64
N SER A 163 -10.92 27.42 15.89
CA SER A 163 -10.17 26.25 16.39
C SER A 163 -9.10 25.77 15.40
N ILE A 164 -9.42 25.78 14.10
CA ILE A 164 -8.45 25.41 13.07
C ILE A 164 -7.31 26.42 13.01
N ALA A 165 -7.62 27.72 13.03
CA ALA A 165 -6.61 28.78 13.00
C ALA A 165 -5.66 28.69 14.19
N GLU A 166 -6.20 28.53 15.40
CA GLU A 166 -5.40 28.35 16.62
C GLU A 166 -4.51 27.10 16.54
N GLY A 167 -5.08 25.93 16.20
CA GLY A 167 -4.34 24.69 16.07
C GLY A 167 -3.26 24.74 14.97
N TYR A 168 -3.52 25.48 13.90
CA TYR A 168 -2.55 25.71 12.83
C TYR A 168 -1.37 26.56 13.32
N ILE A 169 -1.63 27.69 14.00
CA ILE A 169 -0.60 28.57 14.57
C ILE A 169 0.30 27.78 15.54
N VAL A 170 -0.29 26.99 16.44
CA VAL A 170 0.48 26.16 17.37
C VAL A 170 1.34 25.14 16.63
N ASN A 171 0.78 24.44 15.63
CA ASN A 171 1.53 23.47 14.84
C ASN A 171 2.70 24.12 14.08
N ASP A 172 2.50 25.32 13.55
CA ASP A 172 3.52 26.05 12.79
C ASP A 172 4.64 26.57 13.70
N LEU A 173 4.29 27.14 14.86
CA LEU A 173 5.26 27.59 15.85
C LEU A 173 6.10 26.43 16.40
N LEU A 174 5.48 25.29 16.71
CA LEU A 174 6.22 24.08 17.10
C LEU A 174 7.14 23.57 15.99
N THR A 175 6.69 23.66 14.73
CA THR A 175 7.51 23.31 13.56
C THR A 175 8.73 24.23 13.45
N PHE A 176 8.54 25.55 13.60
CA PHE A 176 9.63 26.51 13.60
C PHE A 176 10.61 26.28 14.76
N CYS A 177 10.13 26.16 16.00
CA CYS A 177 10.98 25.88 17.16
C CYS A 177 11.78 24.59 16.98
N SER A 178 11.18 23.56 16.35
CA SER A 178 11.85 22.28 16.13
C SER A 178 13.12 22.38 15.27
N MET A 179 13.24 23.41 14.42
CA MET A 179 14.44 23.64 13.61
C MET A 179 15.65 24.14 14.42
N TYR A 180 15.41 24.70 15.61
CA TYR A 180 16.47 25.28 16.46
C TYR A 180 16.79 24.41 17.69
N LEU A 181 15.94 23.44 18.01
CA LEU A 181 16.17 22.50 19.12
C LEU A 181 17.12 21.38 18.68
N ARG A 182 18.29 21.30 19.32
CA ARG A 182 19.28 20.24 19.09
C ARG A 182 19.12 19.12 20.12
N GLY A 183 19.34 17.87 19.70
CA GLY A 183 19.31 16.71 20.59
C GLY A 183 17.92 16.24 21.01
N ILE A 184 16.86 16.76 20.38
CA ILE A 184 15.47 16.35 20.62
C ILE A 184 14.91 15.73 19.33
N GLU A 185 14.17 14.63 19.48
CA GLU A 185 13.43 14.04 18.37
C GLU A 185 12.24 14.93 17.98
N THR A 186 12.14 15.21 16.70
CA THR A 186 11.13 16.06 16.06
C THR A 186 10.51 15.30 14.90
N LYS A 187 9.43 15.84 14.33
CA LYS A 187 8.79 15.24 13.15
C LYS A 187 9.73 15.13 11.94
N PHE A 188 10.75 16.00 11.85
CA PHE A 188 11.62 16.16 10.67
C PHE A 188 12.96 15.44 10.76
N ASN A 189 13.45 15.17 11.99
CA ASN A 189 14.72 14.48 12.21
C ASN A 189 14.56 13.05 12.74
N ARG A 190 13.33 12.62 13.04
CA ARG A 190 13.06 11.22 13.39
C ARG A 190 13.41 10.33 12.21
N ASP A 191 14.04 9.20 12.52
CA ASP A 191 14.39 8.19 11.54
C ASP A 191 13.12 7.63 10.85
N GLU A 192 13.28 7.10 9.64
CA GLU A 192 12.18 6.43 8.96
C GLU A 192 11.69 5.23 9.79
N ARG A 193 10.40 4.86 9.65
CA ARG A 193 9.81 3.78 10.45
C ARG A 193 10.57 2.46 10.36
N ASN A 194 11.13 2.21 9.18
CA ASN A 194 11.90 1.02 8.85
C ASN A 194 13.41 1.32 8.74
N ASP A 195 13.88 2.36 9.43
CA ASP A 195 15.33 2.53 9.58
C ASP A 195 15.85 1.47 10.56
N ASP A 196 16.69 0.56 10.06
CA ASP A 196 17.44 -0.42 10.86
C ASP A 196 18.60 0.22 11.66
N GLY A 197 18.77 1.54 11.52
CA GLY A 197 19.70 2.37 12.27
C GLY A 197 21.06 2.48 11.60
N SER A 198 21.63 3.70 11.58
CA SER A 198 22.95 3.95 11.02
C SER A 198 24.11 3.37 11.85
N ARG A 199 25.29 3.33 11.23
CA ARG A 199 26.56 2.63 11.59
C ARG A 199 27.27 3.15 12.86
N SER A 200 26.59 3.38 13.99
CA SER A 200 27.21 3.97 15.20
C SER A 200 27.46 3.00 16.36
N SER A 201 27.44 1.68 16.12
CA SER A 201 27.94 0.70 17.08
C SER A 201 28.83 -0.31 16.36
N GLN A 202 30.09 0.08 16.16
CA GLN A 202 31.16 -0.87 15.91
C GLN A 202 31.34 -1.74 17.16
N ASN A 203 30.54 -2.79 17.29
CA ASN A 203 30.98 -3.93 18.10
C ASN A 203 31.98 -4.69 17.22
N ALA A 204 33.26 -4.40 17.40
CA ALA A 204 34.38 -4.95 16.64
C ALA A 204 34.58 -6.48 16.81
N GLU A 205 33.69 -7.16 17.54
CA GLU A 205 33.83 -8.58 17.95
C GLU A 205 32.81 -9.52 17.26
N ARG A 206 32.04 -9.05 16.28
CA ARG A 206 31.00 -9.87 15.63
C ARG A 206 31.43 -10.27 14.22
N MET A 207 31.36 -11.57 13.89
CA MET A 207 31.61 -12.08 12.52
C MET A 207 30.79 -11.28 11.50
N SER A 208 31.37 -11.03 10.33
CA SER A 208 30.78 -10.26 9.21
C SER A 208 29.37 -10.71 8.88
N ILE A 209 29.12 -12.01 8.90
CA ILE A 209 27.80 -12.61 8.61
C ILE A 209 26.71 -12.23 9.62
N PHE A 210 27.08 -11.81 10.83
CA PHE A 210 26.17 -11.36 11.89
C PHE A 210 26.25 -9.84 12.12
N SER A 211 26.96 -9.12 11.23
CA SER A 211 27.10 -7.66 11.30
C SER A 211 25.86 -6.91 10.80
N GLN A 212 24.93 -7.61 10.12
CA GLN A 212 23.69 -7.01 9.67
C GLN A 212 22.84 -6.60 10.87
N LYS A 213 22.67 -5.29 11.04
CA LYS A 213 21.69 -4.75 11.97
C LYS A 213 20.31 -5.00 11.36
N VAL A 214 19.55 -5.87 12.01
CA VAL A 214 18.15 -6.10 11.69
C VAL A 214 17.35 -5.71 12.92
N ARG A 215 16.35 -4.86 12.78
CA ARG A 215 15.37 -4.63 13.83
C ARG A 215 14.31 -5.74 13.76
N PRO A 216 14.28 -6.71 14.68
CA PRO A 216 13.23 -7.73 14.65
C PRO A 216 11.86 -7.06 14.87
N PHE A 217 10.94 -7.29 13.93
CA PHE A 217 9.56 -6.79 14.01
C PHE A 217 8.63 -7.90 14.50
N GLY A 218 7.64 -7.51 15.31
CA GLY A 218 6.57 -8.40 15.76
C GLY A 218 6.81 -9.06 17.12
N ALA A 219 5.89 -9.97 17.50
CA ALA A 219 6.02 -10.74 18.72
C ALA A 219 7.11 -11.81 18.55
N THR A 220 7.95 -11.97 19.57
CA THR A 220 8.97 -13.02 19.58
C THR A 220 8.31 -14.39 19.75
N HIS A 221 8.53 -15.26 18.77
CA HIS A 221 8.16 -16.66 18.84
C HIS A 221 9.42 -17.50 19.01
N PHE A 222 9.48 -18.26 20.09
CA PHE A 222 10.54 -19.25 20.28
C PHE A 222 10.20 -20.48 19.44
N ILE A 223 10.93 -20.65 18.34
CA ILE A 223 10.83 -21.83 17.48
C ILE A 223 12.02 -22.73 17.81
N GLN A 224 11.75 -24.00 18.08
CA GLN A 224 12.81 -25.01 18.20
C GLN A 224 13.17 -25.48 16.79
N TYR A 225 14.41 -25.23 16.36
CA TYR A 225 14.90 -25.66 15.07
C TYR A 225 15.08 -27.17 15.00
N SER A 226 14.81 -27.77 13.84
CA SER A 226 15.15 -29.16 13.60
C SER A 226 16.66 -29.33 13.44
N GLN A 227 17.17 -30.55 13.64
CA GLN A 227 18.60 -30.82 13.44
C GLN A 227 19.05 -30.54 12.00
N GLN A 228 18.16 -30.71 11.02
CA GLN A 228 18.44 -30.41 9.62
C GLN A 228 18.61 -28.92 9.37
N ASP A 229 17.77 -28.08 9.98
CA ASP A 229 17.87 -26.62 9.88
C ASP A 229 19.14 -26.11 10.54
N ILE A 230 19.50 -26.67 11.71
CA ILE A 230 20.74 -26.34 12.43
C ILE A 230 21.96 -26.70 11.57
N ASN A 231 21.99 -27.90 10.99
CA ASN A 231 23.08 -28.33 10.13
C ASN A 231 23.21 -27.44 8.88
N SER A 232 22.08 -27.03 8.31
CA SER A 232 22.03 -26.13 7.15
C SER A 232 22.55 -24.73 7.51
N ALA A 233 22.14 -24.19 8.67
CA ALA A 233 22.64 -22.92 9.18
C ALA A 233 24.15 -22.97 9.46
N HIS A 234 24.64 -24.03 10.10
CA HIS A 234 26.07 -24.22 10.34
C HIS A 234 26.87 -24.30 9.03
N TRP A 235 26.40 -25.08 8.05
CA TRP A 235 27.03 -25.16 6.74
C TRP A 235 27.09 -23.80 6.05
N TYR A 236 26.00 -23.01 6.13
CA TYR A 236 25.96 -21.67 5.55
C TYR A 236 26.99 -20.75 6.22
N VAL A 237 27.07 -20.74 7.55
CA VAL A 237 28.06 -19.97 8.31
C VAL A 237 29.48 -20.34 7.92
N LEU A 238 29.81 -21.64 7.86
CA LEU A 238 31.16 -22.11 7.54
C LEU A 238 31.60 -21.73 6.12
N ASN A 239 30.70 -21.82 5.13
CA ASN A 239 31.07 -21.57 3.73
C ASN A 239 30.99 -20.08 3.31
N ASN A 240 30.27 -19.24 4.06
CA ASN A 240 30.05 -17.84 3.69
C ASN A 240 30.71 -16.83 4.65
N CYS A 241 31.38 -17.29 5.70
CA CYS A 241 32.13 -16.45 6.65
C CYS A 241 33.62 -16.47 6.29
N GLU A 242 34.16 -15.33 5.83
CA GLU A 242 35.57 -15.25 5.45
C GLU A 242 36.51 -15.43 6.65
N GLU A 243 36.05 -15.02 7.82
CA GLU A 243 36.79 -15.12 9.09
C GLU A 243 36.97 -16.56 9.58
N LEU A 244 36.16 -17.50 9.09
CA LEU A 244 36.25 -18.92 9.46
C LEU A 244 37.09 -19.76 8.49
N LYS A 245 37.46 -19.22 7.32
CA LYS A 245 38.32 -19.90 6.35
C LYS A 245 39.59 -20.51 6.96
N PRO A 246 40.34 -19.83 7.86
CA PRO A 246 41.56 -20.38 8.46
C PRO A 246 41.36 -21.59 9.38
N TYR A 247 40.12 -21.92 9.75
CA TYR A 247 39.78 -22.99 10.69
C TYR A 247 39.06 -24.18 10.04
N ILE A 248 38.80 -24.11 8.73
CA ILE A 248 38.09 -25.13 7.95
C ILE A 248 39.08 -26.00 7.15
N ASP A 249 40.28 -25.49 6.90
CA ASP A 249 41.43 -26.21 6.33
C ASP A 249 42.18 -27.01 7.40
#